data_AF-A0A1F4YNF8-F1
#
_entry.id   AF-A0A1F4YNF8-F1
#
_cell.length_a   1.000
_cell.length_b   1.000
_cell.length_c   1.000
_cell.angle_alpha   90.00
_cell.angle_beta   90.00
_cell.angle_gamma   90.00
#
_symmetry.space_group_name_H-M   'P 1'
#
loop_
_entity.id
_entity.type
_entity.pdbx_description
1 polymer ?
#
loop_
_entity_poly.entity_id
_entity_poly.type
_entity_poly.pdbx_seq_one_letter_code
_entity_poly.pdbx_strand_id
1 'polypeptide(L)'
;MGRMVTLMSSILIVLSCANRAFLKNQTRPGGYAMGEKVELRFLTNHVDNAPDSIAVFVLENNTKYRYSIWAARQECDSTCRYGVVWDGRKPDGSWPAGGRYLVFAKLSERIFSDTVQIGLAD
;
A
#
# COMPACT_ATOMS: atom_id res chain seq x y z
N MET A 1 36.78 32.99 36.45
CA MET A 1 36.41 32.90 35.02
C MET A 1 37.13 31.71 34.43
N GLY A 2 36.39 30.73 33.89
CA GLY A 2 36.94 29.50 33.33
C GLY A 2 35.83 28.46 33.21
N ARG A 3 35.03 28.56 32.14
CA ARG A 3 33.97 27.60 31.83
C ARG A 3 34.63 26.28 31.37
N MET A 4 34.47 25.22 32.16
CA MET A 4 34.78 23.86 31.76
C MET A 4 33.67 23.38 30.81
N VAL A 5 34.01 23.20 29.54
CA VAL A 5 33.09 22.70 28.51
C VAL A 5 33.03 21.18 28.64
N THR A 6 31.92 20.68 29.16
CA THR A 6 31.59 19.25 29.12
C THR A 6 31.34 18.87 27.66
N LEU A 7 32.25 18.12 27.04
CA LEU A 7 31.96 17.41 25.79
C LEU A 7 30.87 16.38 26.08
N MET A 8 29.62 16.74 25.82
CA MET A 8 28.57 15.74 25.61
C MET A 8 28.94 15.02 24.31
N SER A 9 29.52 13.83 24.46
CA SER A 9 29.63 12.86 23.37
C SER A 9 28.21 12.42 23.03
N SER A 10 27.56 13.17 22.13
CA SER A 10 26.32 12.74 21.50
C SER A 10 26.69 11.56 20.63
N ILE A 11 26.46 10.35 21.13
CA ILE A 11 26.33 9.16 20.30
C ILE A 11 25.19 9.46 19.35
N LEU A 12 25.55 9.90 18.14
CA LEU A 12 24.65 9.98 17.01
C LEU A 12 24.31 8.53 16.69
N ILE A 13 23.21 8.04 17.26
CA ILE A 13 22.57 6.83 16.75
C ILE A 13 22.06 7.21 15.35
N VAL A 14 22.91 7.02 14.35
CA VAL A 14 22.47 6.92 12.96
C VAL A 14 21.67 5.62 12.92
N LEU A 15 20.39 5.71 13.31
CA LEU A 15 19.39 4.73 12.93
C LEU A 15 19.46 4.69 11.41
N SER A 16 20.07 3.65 10.87
CA SER A 16 20.01 3.40 9.44
C SER A 16 18.53 3.24 9.10
N CYS A 17 17.95 4.27 8.51
CA CYS A 17 16.64 4.21 7.85
C CYS A 17 16.67 3.31 6.60
N ALA A 18 17.73 2.49 6.45
CA ALA A 18 17.88 1.53 5.38
C ALA A 18 16.81 0.44 5.59
N ASN A 19 15.92 0.34 4.61
CA ASN A 19 15.04 -0.82 4.40
C ASN A 19 13.81 -0.92 5.33
N ARG A 20 13.10 0.18 5.62
CA ARG A 20 11.68 0.08 5.98
C ARG A 20 10.77 0.42 4.79
N ALA A 21 10.44 -0.60 4.00
CA ALA A 21 9.41 -0.50 2.97
C ALA A 21 8.08 -0.38 3.69
N PHE A 22 7.40 0.75 3.49
CA PHE A 22 6.07 0.99 4.00
C PHE A 22 5.15 1.25 2.83
N LEU A 23 4.20 0.35 2.67
CA LEU A 23 3.17 0.46 1.67
C LEU A 23 1.91 0.99 2.35
N LYS A 24 1.62 2.26 2.09
CA LYS A 24 0.43 2.94 2.60
C LYS A 24 -0.62 2.97 1.50
N ASN A 25 -1.66 2.17 1.67
CA ASN A 25 -2.87 2.32 0.88
C ASN A 25 -3.60 3.60 1.30
N GLN A 26 -4.07 4.38 0.32
CA GLN A 26 -4.82 5.61 0.56
C GLN A 26 -6.30 5.33 0.27
N THR A 27 -6.92 4.51 1.10
CA THR A 27 -8.37 4.30 1.03
C THR A 27 -9.12 5.45 1.69
N ARG A 28 -10.24 5.85 1.09
CA ARG A 28 -11.12 6.87 1.67
C ARG A 28 -11.79 6.32 2.95
N PRO A 29 -11.75 7.04 4.08
CA PRO A 29 -12.58 6.73 5.24
C PRO A 29 -14.06 6.76 4.84
N GLY A 30 -14.80 5.68 5.11
CA GLY A 30 -16.20 5.58 4.72
C GLY A 30 -16.46 5.00 3.34
N GLY A 31 -15.50 4.25 2.76
CA GLY A 31 -15.71 3.33 1.63
C GLY A 31 -16.09 3.97 0.30
N TYR A 32 -16.50 3.13 -0.65
CA TYR A 32 -16.75 3.46 -2.06
C TYR A 32 -18.14 2.98 -2.50
N ALA A 33 -18.82 3.75 -3.33
CA ALA A 33 -20.05 3.32 -3.97
C ALA A 33 -19.78 2.22 -5.02
N MET A 34 -20.81 1.47 -5.42
CA MET A 34 -20.67 0.51 -6.52
C MET A 34 -20.30 1.23 -7.81
N GLY A 35 -19.20 0.83 -8.45
CA GLY A 35 -18.68 1.44 -9.66
C GLY A 35 -17.91 2.75 -9.48
N GLU A 36 -17.74 3.20 -8.23
CA GLU A 36 -16.78 4.27 -7.94
C GLU A 36 -15.35 3.76 -8.16
N LYS A 37 -14.51 4.58 -8.77
CA LYS A 37 -13.09 4.28 -8.95
C LYS A 37 -12.36 4.31 -7.61
N VAL A 38 -11.78 3.17 -7.24
CA VAL A 38 -10.90 2.99 -6.09
C VAL A 38 -9.46 3.21 -6.54
N GLU A 39 -8.83 4.27 -6.04
CA GLU A 39 -7.39 4.47 -6.23
C GLU A 39 -6.62 3.74 -5.15
N LEU A 40 -5.87 2.71 -5.54
CA LEU A 40 -4.99 1.98 -4.64
C LEU A 40 -3.57 2.42 -4.90
N ARG A 41 -2.92 2.92 -3.85
CA ARG A 41 -1.54 3.43 -3.89
C ARG A 41 -0.68 2.61 -2.96
N PHE A 42 0.49 2.27 -3.44
CA PHE A 42 1.40 1.35 -2.79
C PHE A 42 2.77 2.03 -2.80
N LEU A 43 3.38 2.21 -1.64
CA LEU A 43 4.71 2.81 -1.50
C LEU A 43 5.71 1.74 -1.05
N THR A 44 6.93 1.81 -1.51
CA THR A 44 8.02 0.98 -0.98
C THR A 44 9.28 1.82 -0.98
N ASN A 45 10.05 1.78 0.11
CA ASN A 45 11.36 2.39 0.08
C ASN A 45 12.33 1.46 -0.67
N HIS A 46 13.42 2.04 -1.20
CA HIS A 46 14.51 1.38 -1.95
C HIS A 46 14.44 -0.16 -1.98
N VAL A 47 13.93 -0.68 -3.09
CA VAL A 47 14.10 -2.08 -3.49
C VAL A 47 15.05 -2.03 -4.68
N ASP A 48 16.29 -2.48 -4.49
CA ASP A 48 17.19 -2.72 -5.62
C ASP A 48 16.47 -3.68 -6.58
N ASN A 49 16.35 -3.30 -7.86
CA ASN A 49 15.56 -4.02 -8.86
C ASN A 49 14.05 -4.06 -8.58
N ALA A 50 13.46 -2.95 -8.09
CA ALA A 50 12.01 -2.80 -7.98
C ALA A 50 11.31 -3.18 -9.30
N PRO A 51 10.34 -4.11 -9.32
CA PRO A 51 9.68 -4.54 -10.55
C PRO A 51 8.85 -3.42 -11.18
N ASP A 52 8.56 -3.51 -12.48
CA ASP A 52 7.73 -2.52 -13.19
C ASP A 52 6.24 -2.61 -12.81
N SER A 53 5.81 -3.73 -12.24
CA SER A 53 4.46 -3.92 -11.72
C SER A 53 4.44 -4.89 -10.55
N ILE A 54 3.39 -4.80 -9.73
CA ILE A 54 3.15 -5.72 -8.61
C ILE A 54 1.72 -6.28 -8.69
N ALA A 55 1.58 -7.54 -8.26
CA ALA A 55 0.28 -8.14 -8.06
C ALA A 55 -0.32 -7.64 -6.74
N VAL A 56 -1.53 -7.11 -6.84
CA VAL A 56 -2.37 -6.71 -5.71
C VAL A 56 -3.50 -7.71 -5.63
N PHE A 57 -3.57 -8.44 -4.53
CA PHE A 57 -4.63 -9.39 -4.24
C PHE A 57 -5.79 -8.69 -3.56
N VAL A 58 -7.00 -8.98 -4.03
CA VAL A 58 -8.25 -8.53 -3.44
C VAL A 58 -8.98 -9.76 -2.92
N LEU A 59 -9.30 -9.76 -1.63
CA LEU A 59 -10.01 -10.82 -0.94
C LEU A 59 -11.34 -10.29 -0.40
N GLU A 60 -12.44 -10.83 -0.91
CA GLU A 60 -13.77 -10.54 -0.41
C GLU A 60 -13.94 -11.21 0.97
N ASN A 61 -14.25 -10.43 2.01
CA ASN A 61 -14.28 -11.01 3.35
C ASN A 61 -15.42 -12.04 3.52
N ASN A 62 -16.55 -11.82 2.85
CA ASN A 62 -17.76 -12.64 3.03
C ASN A 62 -17.69 -13.97 2.26
N THR A 63 -17.29 -13.92 0.98
CA THR A 63 -17.27 -15.09 0.08
C THR A 63 -15.92 -15.80 0.08
N LYS A 64 -14.88 -15.17 0.64
CA LYS A 64 -13.47 -15.57 0.51
C LYS A 64 -12.99 -15.65 -0.95
N TYR A 65 -13.75 -15.06 -1.88
CA TYR A 65 -13.35 -14.95 -3.27
C TYR A 65 -12.09 -14.10 -3.36
N ARG A 66 -11.08 -14.60 -4.08
CA ARG A 66 -9.77 -13.97 -4.23
C ARG A 66 -9.45 -13.78 -5.69
N TYR A 67 -8.98 -12.60 -6.03
CA TYR A 67 -8.47 -12.28 -7.36
C TYR A 67 -7.29 -11.31 -7.25
N SER A 68 -6.66 -11.03 -8.38
CA SER A 68 -5.54 -10.10 -8.44
C SER A 68 -5.79 -9.03 -9.50
N ILE A 69 -5.35 -7.82 -9.19
CA ILE A 69 -5.21 -6.70 -10.09
C ILE A 69 -3.72 -6.30 -10.14
N TRP A 70 -3.30 -5.61 -11.18
CA TRP A 70 -1.91 -5.20 -11.36
C TRP A 70 -1.75 -3.71 -11.07
N ALA A 71 -0.82 -3.36 -10.17
CA ALA A 71 -0.41 -1.99 -9.95
C ALA A 71 0.91 -1.72 -10.67
N ALA A 72 0.91 -0.71 -11.53
CA ALA A 72 2.08 -0.30 -12.29
C ALA A 72 2.99 0.59 -11.44
N ARG A 73 4.30 0.47 -11.64
CA ARG A 73 5.27 1.40 -11.08
C ARG A 73 5.07 2.77 -11.72
N GLN A 74 4.99 3.79 -10.87
CA GLN A 74 4.87 5.19 -11.25
C GLN A 74 6.26 5.82 -11.05
N GLU A 75 6.41 6.70 -10.06
CA GLU A 75 7.68 7.31 -9.67
C GLU A 75 8.54 6.34 -8.85
N CYS A 76 9.86 6.34 -9.04
CA CYS A 76 10.78 5.47 -8.32
C CYS A 76 12.13 6.16 -8.16
N ASP A 77 12.22 6.92 -7.07
CA ASP A 77 13.42 7.63 -6.65
C ASP A 77 13.98 6.92 -5.40
N SER A 78 13.99 7.59 -4.23
CA SER A 78 14.26 6.95 -2.93
C SER A 78 13.11 6.08 -2.41
N THR A 79 11.92 6.22 -3.03
CA THR A 79 10.70 5.48 -2.74
C THR A 79 10.00 5.21 -4.06
N CYS A 80 9.63 3.96 -4.30
CA CYS A 80 8.90 3.57 -5.49
C CYS A 80 7.40 3.52 -5.18
N ARG A 81 6.63 4.19 -6.03
CA ARG A 81 5.18 4.23 -5.98
C ARG A 81 4.61 3.24 -7.00
N TYR A 82 3.66 2.44 -6.58
CA TYR A 82 2.83 1.62 -7.43
C TYR A 82 1.38 2.08 -7.31
N GLY A 83 0.68 2.14 -8.43
CA GLY A 83 -0.70 2.63 -8.48
C GLY A 83 -1.57 1.79 -9.40
N VAL A 84 -2.81 1.59 -8.98
CA VAL A 84 -3.88 1.06 -9.83
C VAL A 84 -5.17 1.80 -9.54
N VAL A 85 -5.92 2.10 -10.60
CA VAL A 85 -7.31 2.56 -10.50
C VAL A 85 -8.18 1.36 -10.77
N TRP A 86 -8.94 0.94 -9.78
CA TRP A 86 -9.79 -0.23 -9.82
C TRP A 86 -11.24 0.19 -9.62
N ASP A 87 -12.15 -0.22 -10.49
CA ASP A 87 -13.56 0.18 -10.44
C ASP A 87 -14.42 -0.72 -9.54
N GLY A 88 -13.83 -1.71 -8.87
CA GLY A 88 -14.55 -2.69 -8.07
C GLY A 88 -14.79 -4.02 -8.77
N ARG A 89 -14.70 -4.09 -10.11
CA ARG A 89 -15.09 -5.31 -10.83
C ARG A 89 -14.16 -6.49 -10.58
N LYS A 90 -14.74 -7.68 -10.64
CA LYS A 90 -14.03 -8.97 -10.68
C LYS A 90 -13.39 -9.19 -12.06
N PRO A 91 -12.45 -10.13 -12.20
CA PRO A 91 -11.82 -10.44 -13.49
C PRO A 91 -12.79 -10.88 -14.58
N ASP A 92 -13.95 -11.43 -14.22
CA ASP A 92 -15.02 -11.81 -15.16
C ASP A 92 -15.90 -10.62 -15.58
N GLY A 93 -15.59 -9.41 -15.10
CA GLY A 93 -16.34 -8.19 -15.38
C GLY A 93 -17.58 -8.01 -14.52
N SER A 94 -17.93 -8.95 -13.64
CA SER A 94 -19.08 -8.80 -12.75
C SER A 94 -18.81 -7.83 -11.60
N TRP A 95 -19.89 -7.27 -11.04
CA TRP A 95 -19.79 -6.42 -9.85
C TRP A 95 -19.48 -7.27 -8.61
N PRO A 96 -18.63 -6.76 -7.69
CA PRO A 96 -18.33 -7.44 -6.45
C PRO A 96 -19.55 -7.33 -5.51
N ALA A 97 -19.59 -8.11 -4.44
CA ALA A 97 -20.64 -7.94 -3.43
C ALA A 97 -20.43 -6.62 -2.64
N GLY A 98 -21.47 -6.03 -2.04
CA GLY A 98 -21.24 -4.99 -1.05
C GLY A 98 -20.49 -5.57 0.17
N GLY A 99 -19.49 -4.87 0.71
CA GLY A 99 -18.80 -5.32 1.92
C GLY A 99 -17.36 -4.84 2.09
N ARG A 100 -16.68 -5.46 3.07
CA ARG A 100 -15.25 -5.26 3.36
C ARG A 100 -14.40 -6.21 2.54
N TYR A 101 -13.32 -5.66 2.01
CA TYR A 101 -12.34 -6.33 1.17
C TYR A 101 -10.97 -6.16 1.81
N LEU A 102 -10.22 -7.24 1.97
CA LEU A 102 -8.79 -7.16 2.27
C LEU A 102 -8.03 -7.01 0.96
N VAL A 103 -7.31 -5.92 0.81
CA VAL A 103 -6.41 -5.69 -0.32
C VAL A 103 -5.00 -5.86 0.17
N PHE A 104 -4.21 -6.71 -0.47
CA PHE A 104 -2.84 -6.94 -0.06
C PHE A 104 -1.88 -7.19 -1.23
N ALA A 105 -0.64 -6.78 -1.09
CA ALA A 105 0.42 -7.04 -2.06
C ALA A 105 1.59 -7.72 -1.35
N LYS A 106 2.28 -8.61 -2.06
CA LYS A 106 3.55 -9.18 -1.62
C LYS A 106 4.66 -8.64 -2.52
N LEU A 107 5.64 -7.99 -1.93
CA LEU A 107 6.84 -7.54 -2.63
C LEU A 107 8.06 -8.08 -1.87
N SER A 108 8.82 -8.96 -2.51
CA SER A 108 9.88 -9.74 -1.85
C SER A 108 9.32 -10.47 -0.60
N GLU A 109 9.99 -10.40 0.55
CA GLU A 109 9.58 -11.03 1.81
C GLU A 109 8.56 -10.22 2.63
N ARG A 110 7.94 -9.18 2.03
CA ARG A 110 7.01 -8.29 2.74
C ARG A 110 5.60 -8.43 2.21
N ILE A 111 4.66 -8.58 3.15
CA ILE A 111 3.23 -8.55 2.88
C ILE A 111 2.69 -7.22 3.40
N PHE A 112 1.89 -6.56 2.59
CA PHE A 112 1.24 -5.31 2.92
C PHE A 112 -0.25 -5.48 2.72
N SER A 113 -1.06 -5.03 3.66
CA SER A 113 -2.50 -5.16 3.56
C SER A 113 -3.22 -3.93 4.08
N ASP A 114 -4.40 -3.70 3.52
CA ASP A 114 -5.36 -2.70 3.96
C ASP A 114 -6.79 -3.19 3.70
N THR A 115 -7.79 -2.49 4.23
CA THR A 115 -9.20 -2.80 4.01
C THR A 115 -9.87 -1.75 3.14
N VAL A 116 -10.58 -2.20 2.11
CA VAL A 116 -11.48 -1.37 1.28
C VAL A 116 -12.92 -1.73 1.63
N GLN A 117 -13.79 -0.74 1.77
CA GLN A 117 -15.23 -0.96 1.90
C GLN A 117 -15.91 -0.55 0.57
N ILE A 118 -16.69 -1.45 -0.04
CA ILE A 118 -17.38 -1.22 -1.33
C ILE A 118 -18.87 -1.44 -1.16
N GLY A 119 -19.67 -0.73 -1.95
CA GLY A 119 -21.12 -0.89 -1.99
C GLY A 119 -21.80 -0.28 -0.78
N LEU A 120 -21.26 0.83 -0.28
CA LEU A 120 -22.03 1.74 0.55
C LEU A 120 -22.99 2.44 -0.41
N ALA A 121 -24.22 1.93 -0.44
CA ALA A 121 -25.33 2.71 -0.95
C ALA A 121 -25.62 3.81 0.08
N ASP A 122 -25.80 5.04 -0.40
CA ASP A 122 -26.67 5.98 0.31
C ASP A 122 -28.11 5.44 0.32
#